data_AF-A0A975VH11-F1
#
_entry.id   AF-A0A975VH11-F1
#
_cell.length_a   1.000
_cell.length_b   1.000
_cell.length_c   1.000
_cell.angle_alpha   90.00
_cell.angle_beta   90.00
_cell.angle_gamma   90.00
#
_symmetry.space_group_name_H-M   'P 1'
#
loop_
_entity.id
_entity.type
_entity.pdbx_description
1 polymer ?
#
loop_
_entity_poly.entity_id
_entity_poly.type
_entity_poly.pdbx_seq_one_letter_code
_entity_poly.pdbx_strand_id
1 'polypeptide(L)'
;MDRAAKAEICGFAACVGGSVIFMFRRHMGSMTRLYIRCENESFLATIRARYPEAHIEAPSLFASTVVEPAERFTPSDGERNSHELNTEIIYLAFSSVTDSLQFTHSMHGKTLRHIQYGMYVEQGLWEEVAGGSEPWETPAFFPPSSMEVLADCRPDDPDYERLSEIYGQRLIRASESYPMIDARESARAVAKHYRLTDWLDDWNGIDRDEATGPPPVSPQVLASIAPVVKPWWRFW
;
A
#
# COMPACT_ATOMS: atom_id res chain seq x y z
N MET A 1 -10.71 25.69 -21.36
CA MET A 1 -9.58 26.19 -20.58
C MET A 1 -8.64 25.01 -20.35
N ASP A 2 -7.64 24.88 -21.22
CA ASP A 2 -6.62 23.83 -21.17
C ASP A 2 -5.70 24.04 -19.97
N ARG A 3 -5.57 23.02 -19.10
CA ARG A 3 -4.45 22.91 -18.16
C ARG A 3 -3.58 21.76 -18.63
N ALA A 4 -2.60 22.10 -19.48
CA ALA A 4 -1.47 21.22 -19.73
C ALA A 4 -0.61 21.14 -18.47
N ALA A 5 -0.51 19.95 -17.88
CA ALA A 5 0.45 19.65 -16.84
C ALA A 5 1.86 19.73 -17.43
N LYS A 6 2.61 20.79 -17.11
CA LYS A 6 4.05 20.86 -17.39
C LYS A 6 4.77 19.99 -16.36
N ALA A 7 5.32 18.87 -16.81
CA ALA A 7 6.35 18.17 -16.06
C ALA A 7 7.64 19.02 -16.10
N GLU A 8 8.04 19.60 -14.98
CA GLU A 8 9.36 20.21 -14.84
C GLU A 8 10.42 19.11 -14.74
N ILE A 9 11.35 19.11 -15.69
CA ILE A 9 12.49 18.19 -15.74
C ILE A 9 13.65 18.87 -15.02
N CYS A 10 13.84 18.54 -13.73
CA CYS A 10 15.07 18.90 -13.01
C CYS A 10 16.14 17.83 -13.27
N GLY A 11 17.01 18.07 -14.26
CA GLY A 11 18.15 17.20 -14.57
C GLY A 11 19.43 17.70 -13.92
N PHE A 12 20.16 16.82 -13.21
CA PHE A 12 21.53 17.06 -12.75
C PHE A 12 22.48 16.35 -13.72
N ALA A 13 23.35 17.10 -14.40
CA ALA A 13 24.35 16.54 -15.30
C ALA A 13 25.71 16.46 -14.58
N ALA A 14 26.23 15.25 -14.37
CA ALA A 14 27.60 15.04 -13.92
C ALA A 14 28.44 14.54 -15.11
N CYS A 15 29.46 15.32 -15.49
CA CYS A 15 30.41 14.93 -16.53
C CYS A 15 31.62 14.24 -15.89
N VAL A 16 31.76 12.94 -16.10
CA VAL A 16 33.01 12.21 -15.83
C VAL A 16 33.38 11.47 -17.13
N GLY A 17 34.47 11.91 -17.79
CA GLY A 17 35.07 11.16 -18.90
C GLY A 17 34.38 11.20 -20.26
N GLY A 18 33.74 12.31 -20.65
CA GLY A 18 33.28 12.52 -22.04
C GLY A 18 31.97 11.81 -22.43
N SER A 19 31.35 11.07 -21.50
CA SER A 19 30.00 10.54 -21.64
C SER A 19 29.05 11.31 -20.73
N VAL A 20 28.06 11.98 -21.33
CA VAL A 20 26.96 12.59 -20.57
C VAL A 20 25.99 11.47 -20.22
N ILE A 21 26.09 10.96 -18.99
CA ILE A 21 25.08 10.04 -18.45
C ILE A 21 23.95 10.91 -17.92
N PHE A 22 22.83 10.94 -18.64
CA PHE A 22 21.59 11.49 -18.12
C PHE A 22 21.02 10.51 -17.10
N MET A 23 21.27 10.74 -15.81
CA MET A 23 20.51 10.07 -14.76
C MET A 23 19.11 10.67 -14.70
N PHE A 24 18.21 10.16 -15.54
CA PHE A 24 16.78 10.40 -15.38
C PHE A 24 16.30 9.60 -14.17
N ARG A 25 16.41 10.19 -12.98
CA ARG A 25 15.69 9.70 -11.80
C ARG A 25 14.21 9.99 -12.07
N ARG A 26 13.47 9.03 -12.61
CA ARG A 26 12.00 9.11 -12.68
C ARG A 26 11.50 9.25 -11.25
N HIS A 27 11.23 10.48 -10.83
CA HIS A 27 10.53 10.71 -9.58
C HIS A 27 9.11 10.22 -9.85
N MET A 28 8.72 9.11 -9.21
CA MET A 28 7.31 8.73 -9.15
C MET A 28 6.55 9.89 -8.53
N GLY A 29 5.74 10.58 -9.33
CA GLY A 29 4.95 11.73 -8.90
C GLY A 29 3.91 11.28 -7.88
N SER A 30 2.79 10.77 -8.38
CA SER A 30 1.72 10.22 -7.56
C SER A 30 1.14 9.00 -8.26
N MET A 31 0.69 8.02 -7.49
CA MET A 31 0.09 6.80 -8.02
C MET A 31 -1.11 6.43 -7.15
N THR A 32 -2.24 6.17 -7.79
CA THR A 32 -3.49 5.76 -7.14
C THR A 32 -4.08 4.60 -7.90
N ARG A 33 -4.32 3.49 -7.20
CA ARG A 33 -4.77 2.24 -7.80
C ARG A 33 -5.78 1.54 -6.91
N LEU A 34 -6.74 0.89 -7.57
CA LEU A 34 -7.65 -0.06 -6.96
C LEU A 34 -7.32 -1.45 -7.50
N TYR A 35 -7.14 -2.38 -6.58
CA TYR A 35 -6.81 -3.77 -6.82
C TYR A 35 -7.99 -4.62 -6.38
N ILE A 36 -8.48 -5.45 -7.30
CA ILE A 36 -9.64 -6.31 -7.08
C ILE A 36 -9.19 -7.75 -7.25
N ARG A 37 -9.27 -8.57 -6.19
CA ARG A 37 -8.85 -9.96 -6.25
C ARG A 37 -9.66 -10.69 -7.31
N CYS A 38 -8.96 -11.30 -8.25
CA CYS A 38 -9.51 -11.92 -9.45
C CYS A 38 -9.12 -13.39 -9.50
N GLU A 39 -10.07 -14.29 -9.23
CA GLU A 39 -9.80 -15.73 -9.15
C GLU A 39 -9.63 -16.38 -10.53
N ASN A 40 -10.23 -15.79 -11.58
CA ASN A 40 -10.24 -16.36 -12.92
C ASN A 40 -10.58 -15.32 -14.00
N GLU A 41 -10.32 -15.66 -15.26
CA GLU A 41 -10.61 -14.82 -16.44
C GLU A 41 -12.09 -14.43 -16.60
N SER A 42 -13.02 -15.28 -16.17
CA SER A 42 -14.45 -14.95 -16.28
C SER A 42 -14.84 -13.81 -15.34
N PHE A 43 -14.24 -13.78 -14.14
CA PHE A 43 -14.44 -12.70 -13.18
C PHE A 43 -13.78 -11.40 -13.65
N LEU A 44 -12.64 -11.47 -14.36
CA LEU A 44 -12.03 -10.30 -14.99
C LEU A 44 -12.99 -9.61 -15.97
N ALA A 45 -13.79 -10.35 -16.73
CA ALA A 45 -14.79 -9.76 -17.62
C ALA A 45 -15.85 -8.95 -16.84
N THR A 46 -16.29 -9.45 -15.68
CA THR A 46 -17.18 -8.70 -14.76
C THR A 46 -16.51 -7.43 -14.25
N ILE A 47 -15.24 -7.51 -13.85
CA ILE A 47 -14.47 -6.35 -13.40
C ILE A 47 -14.36 -5.32 -14.54
N ARG A 48 -14.02 -5.75 -15.76
CA ARG A 48 -13.89 -4.87 -16.93
C ARG A 48 -15.18 -4.21 -17.38
N ALA A 49 -16.33 -4.84 -17.13
CA ALA A 49 -17.62 -4.19 -17.37
C ALA A 49 -17.83 -2.96 -16.47
N ARG A 50 -17.23 -2.95 -15.26
CA ARG A 50 -17.29 -1.83 -14.30
C ARG A 50 -16.09 -0.88 -14.43
N TYR A 51 -14.90 -1.44 -14.68
CA TYR A 51 -13.63 -0.74 -14.79
C TYR A 51 -12.97 -1.12 -16.12
N PRO A 52 -13.32 -0.46 -17.24
CA PRO A 52 -12.88 -0.86 -18.58
C PRO A 52 -11.36 -0.95 -18.75
N GLU A 53 -10.60 -0.17 -17.98
CA GLU A 53 -9.14 -0.14 -18.02
C GLU A 53 -8.48 -1.25 -17.19
N ALA A 54 -9.26 -2.11 -16.53
CA ALA A 54 -8.69 -3.10 -15.62
C ALA A 54 -7.86 -4.17 -16.34
N HIS A 55 -6.69 -4.49 -15.80
CA HIS A 55 -5.80 -5.55 -16.24
C HIS A 55 -5.38 -6.45 -15.08
N ILE A 56 -5.12 -7.73 -15.36
CA ILE A 56 -4.59 -8.65 -14.34
C ILE A 56 -3.10 -8.36 -14.13
N GLU A 57 -2.73 -8.21 -12.87
CA GLU A 57 -1.36 -8.28 -12.41
C GLU A 57 -0.99 -9.73 -12.07
N ALA A 58 -0.07 -10.29 -12.85
CA ALA A 58 0.56 -11.56 -12.53
C ALA A 58 1.85 -11.29 -11.73
N PRO A 59 2.14 -12.00 -10.63
CA PRO A 59 1.48 -13.22 -10.15
C PRO A 59 0.44 -12.98 -9.04
N SER A 60 0.05 -11.74 -8.75
CA SER A 60 -0.78 -11.41 -7.59
C SER A 60 -2.22 -11.89 -7.71
N LEU A 61 -2.71 -12.10 -8.94
CA LEU A 61 -4.12 -12.39 -9.24
C LEU A 61 -5.05 -11.25 -8.82
N PHE A 62 -4.54 -10.01 -8.75
CA PHE A 62 -5.38 -8.83 -8.65
C PHE A 62 -5.62 -8.24 -10.04
N ALA A 63 -6.84 -7.79 -10.32
CA ALA A 63 -7.10 -6.87 -11.39
C ALA A 63 -6.81 -5.44 -10.88
N SER A 64 -5.84 -4.78 -11.50
CA SER A 64 -5.48 -3.38 -11.24
C SER A 64 -6.32 -2.47 -12.14
N THR A 65 -6.82 -1.36 -11.59
CA THR A 65 -7.40 -0.27 -12.38
C THR A 65 -6.95 1.08 -11.83
N VAL A 66 -6.79 2.07 -12.71
CA VAL A 66 -6.74 3.47 -12.27
C VAL A 66 -8.12 3.80 -11.71
N VAL A 67 -8.13 4.48 -10.58
CA VAL A 67 -9.31 5.21 -10.13
C VAL A 67 -8.92 6.67 -10.21
N GLU A 68 -9.79 7.49 -10.81
CA GLU A 68 -9.60 8.93 -10.72
C GLU A 68 -9.40 9.29 -9.26
N PRO A 69 -8.50 10.23 -8.93
CA PRO A 69 -8.38 10.72 -7.58
C PRO A 69 -9.72 11.36 -7.21
N ALA A 70 -10.63 10.58 -6.64
CA ALA A 70 -11.69 11.11 -5.83
C ALA A 70 -11.04 11.97 -4.75
N GLU A 71 -11.74 12.99 -4.29
CA GLU A 71 -11.24 13.82 -3.20
C GLU A 71 -10.83 12.98 -1.98
N ARG A 72 -11.40 11.76 -1.84
CA ARG A 72 -10.98 10.73 -0.88
C ARG A 72 -11.55 9.34 -1.20
N PHE A 73 -10.75 8.27 -1.09
CA PHE A 73 -11.29 6.90 -1.01
C PHE A 73 -11.55 6.55 0.45
N THR A 74 -12.78 6.19 0.82
CA THR A 74 -13.14 5.92 2.21
C THR A 74 -13.20 4.42 2.51
N PRO A 75 -13.10 4.00 3.80
CA PRO A 75 -13.38 2.62 4.18
C PRO A 75 -14.71 2.08 3.62
N SER A 76 -15.76 2.92 3.61
CA SER A 76 -17.08 2.56 3.08
C SER A 76 -17.07 2.30 1.57
N ASP A 77 -16.17 2.92 0.81
CA ASP A 77 -15.99 2.60 -0.61
C ASP A 77 -15.37 1.21 -0.80
N GLY A 78 -14.37 0.86 0.01
CA GLY A 78 -13.78 -0.47 0.02
C GLY A 78 -14.78 -1.55 0.44
N GLU A 79 -15.57 -1.30 1.47
CA GLU A 79 -16.65 -2.17 1.93
C GLU A 79 -17.71 -2.39 0.84
N ARG A 80 -18.21 -1.31 0.25
CA ARG A 80 -19.20 -1.41 -0.84
C ARG A 80 -18.68 -2.23 -2.01
N ASN A 81 -17.47 -1.94 -2.51
CA ASN A 81 -16.89 -2.67 -3.64
C ASN A 81 -16.62 -4.15 -3.31
N SER A 82 -16.04 -4.43 -2.13
CA SER A 82 -15.74 -5.81 -1.70
C SER A 82 -17.01 -6.64 -1.45
N HIS A 83 -18.09 -6.01 -0.97
CA HIS A 83 -19.39 -6.65 -0.83
C HIS A 83 -20.04 -6.96 -2.19
N GLU A 84 -20.15 -5.95 -3.07
CA GLU A 84 -20.80 -6.08 -4.37
C GLU A 84 -20.11 -7.09 -5.29
N LEU A 85 -18.78 -7.13 -5.26
CA LEU A 85 -17.97 -8.07 -6.04
C LEU A 85 -17.71 -9.39 -5.29
N ASN A 86 -18.12 -9.48 -4.03
CA ASN A 86 -17.86 -10.61 -3.14
C ASN A 86 -16.40 -11.07 -3.14
N THR A 87 -15.47 -10.11 -3.03
CA THR A 87 -14.04 -10.37 -3.18
C THR A 87 -13.20 -9.45 -2.27
N GLU A 88 -11.90 -9.65 -2.28
CA GLU A 88 -10.91 -8.81 -1.60
C GLU A 88 -10.55 -7.59 -2.47
N ILE A 89 -10.44 -6.43 -1.82
CA ILE A 89 -10.15 -5.13 -2.44
C ILE A 89 -9.00 -4.48 -1.69
N ILE A 90 -8.01 -3.99 -2.44
CA ILE A 90 -6.96 -3.13 -1.92
C ILE A 90 -7.01 -1.81 -2.68
N TYR A 91 -7.11 -0.71 -1.95
CA TYR A 91 -6.86 0.62 -2.46
C TYR A 91 -5.51 1.09 -1.95
N LEU A 92 -4.66 1.55 -2.84
CA LEU A 92 -3.36 2.11 -2.51
C LEU A 92 -3.15 3.41 -3.28
N ALA A 93 -2.91 4.48 -2.54
CA ALA A 93 -2.56 5.78 -3.09
C ALA A 93 -1.31 6.33 -2.42
N PHE A 94 -0.47 6.96 -3.22
CA PHE A 94 0.77 7.60 -2.81
C PHE A 94 0.96 8.91 -3.56
N SER A 95 1.51 9.92 -2.88
CA SER A 95 1.92 11.18 -3.50
C SER A 95 3.28 11.61 -2.97
N SER A 96 4.27 11.72 -3.87
CA SER A 96 5.61 12.22 -3.51
C SER A 96 5.65 13.72 -3.23
N VAL A 97 4.68 14.48 -3.74
CA VAL A 97 4.61 15.94 -3.54
C VAL A 97 4.29 16.29 -2.10
N THR A 98 3.39 15.51 -1.50
CA THR A 98 2.90 15.71 -0.12
C THR A 98 3.47 14.70 0.86
N ASP A 99 4.27 13.76 0.37
CA ASP A 99 4.72 12.57 1.11
C ASP A 99 3.57 11.89 1.85
N SER A 100 2.50 11.59 1.10
CA SER A 100 1.26 11.05 1.66
C SER A 100 0.98 9.63 1.17
N LEU A 101 0.32 8.86 2.04
CA LEU A 101 -0.07 7.47 1.81
C LEU A 101 -1.54 7.31 2.20
N GLN A 102 -2.29 6.59 1.37
CA GLN A 102 -3.57 6.03 1.77
C GLN A 102 -3.61 4.55 1.40
N PHE A 103 -3.94 3.72 2.37
CA PHE A 103 -4.12 2.29 2.17
C PHE A 103 -5.44 1.84 2.79
N THR A 104 -6.23 1.10 2.01
CA THR A 104 -7.45 0.45 2.47
C THR A 104 -7.46 -0.99 1.99
N HIS A 105 -7.69 -1.91 2.91
CA HIS A 105 -7.92 -3.32 2.62
C HIS A 105 -9.30 -3.72 3.14
N SER A 106 -10.15 -4.19 2.23
CA SER A 106 -11.52 -4.62 2.53
C SER A 106 -11.77 -6.00 1.94
N MET A 107 -12.56 -6.81 2.65
CA MET A 107 -12.91 -8.17 2.22
C MET A 107 -14.37 -8.45 2.58
N HIS A 108 -15.16 -8.89 1.59
CA HIS A 108 -16.57 -9.26 1.75
C HIS A 108 -17.42 -8.23 2.55
N GLY A 109 -17.27 -6.94 2.23
CA GLY A 109 -18.05 -5.88 2.87
C GLY A 109 -17.54 -5.40 4.22
N LYS A 110 -16.31 -5.75 4.60
CA LYS A 110 -15.69 -5.31 5.86
C LYS A 110 -14.33 -4.71 5.60
N THR A 111 -14.05 -3.55 6.19
CA THR A 111 -12.70 -3.00 6.26
C THR A 111 -11.87 -3.80 7.25
N LEU A 112 -10.78 -4.39 6.77
CA LEU A 112 -9.81 -5.12 7.60
C LEU A 112 -8.74 -4.16 8.14
N ARG A 113 -8.28 -3.25 7.29
CA ARG A 113 -7.31 -2.21 7.63
C ARG A 113 -7.54 -0.96 6.79
N HIS A 114 -7.47 0.20 7.43
CA HIS A 114 -7.41 1.50 6.78
C HIS A 114 -6.37 2.36 7.49
N ILE A 115 -5.46 2.96 6.73
CA ILE A 115 -4.50 3.94 7.23
C ILE A 115 -4.37 5.10 6.24
N GLN A 116 -4.21 6.30 6.79
CA GLN A 116 -4.04 7.53 6.01
C GLN A 116 -2.99 8.42 6.68
N TYR A 117 -1.99 8.83 5.91
CA TYR A 117 -0.84 9.61 6.38
C TYR A 117 -0.64 10.84 5.50
N GLY A 118 -0.53 12.02 6.14
CA GLY A 118 -0.06 13.27 5.52
C GLY A 118 -0.91 13.84 4.39
N MET A 119 -2.22 13.52 4.27
CA MET A 119 -3.03 13.98 3.13
C MET A 119 -3.63 15.39 3.28
N TYR A 120 -3.98 15.84 4.49
CA TYR A 120 -4.85 17.01 4.71
C TYR A 120 -4.43 17.93 5.86
N VAL A 121 -4.01 17.40 7.01
CA VAL A 121 -4.00 18.19 8.25
C VAL A 121 -2.64 18.81 8.51
N GLU A 122 -1.58 17.99 8.56
CA GLU A 122 -0.19 18.40 8.66
C GLU A 122 0.68 17.30 8.04
N GLN A 123 1.71 17.67 7.27
CA GLN A 123 2.71 16.70 6.80
C GLN A 123 3.33 16.02 8.03
N GLY A 124 3.41 14.69 8.03
CA GLY A 124 4.03 13.94 9.13
C GLY A 124 3.09 13.24 10.11
N LEU A 125 1.76 13.36 9.96
CA LEU A 125 0.77 12.77 10.87
C LEU A 125 -0.06 11.65 10.23
N TRP A 126 -0.39 10.63 11.04
CA TRP A 126 -1.50 9.73 10.71
C TRP A 126 -2.82 10.42 10.99
N GLU A 127 -3.64 10.51 9.97
CA GLU A 127 -4.94 11.15 10.06
C GLU A 127 -5.99 10.14 10.45
N GLU A 128 -5.90 8.94 9.87
CA GLU A 128 -6.85 7.86 10.13
C GLU A 128 -6.13 6.52 10.26
N VAL A 129 -6.60 5.74 11.23
CA VAL A 129 -6.15 4.38 11.50
C VAL A 129 -7.36 3.59 11.96
N ALA A 130 -7.75 2.58 11.21
CA ALA A 130 -8.86 1.69 11.55
C ALA A 130 -8.52 0.23 11.22
N GLY A 131 -9.16 -0.71 11.90
CA GLY A 131 -8.90 -2.13 11.72
C GLY A 131 -7.62 -2.63 12.40
N GLY A 132 -7.31 -3.91 12.21
CA GLY A 132 -6.14 -4.56 12.82
C GLY A 132 -4.87 -4.33 12.00
N SER A 133 -3.73 -4.21 12.68
CA SER A 133 -2.43 -4.11 11.99
C SER A 133 -2.16 -5.32 11.12
N GLU A 134 -1.57 -5.06 9.95
CA GLU A 134 -1.18 -6.10 9.00
C GLU A 134 0.28 -6.55 9.16
N PRO A 135 0.63 -7.78 8.73
CA PRO A 135 1.97 -8.33 8.94
C PRO A 135 3.11 -7.53 8.31
N TRP A 136 2.84 -6.75 7.26
CA TRP A 136 3.84 -5.91 6.58
C TRP A 136 4.12 -4.61 7.35
N GLU A 137 3.22 -4.15 8.21
CA GLU A 137 3.35 -2.86 8.91
C GLU A 137 4.57 -2.87 9.84
N THR A 138 4.79 -3.96 10.57
CA THR A 138 5.93 -4.07 11.50
C THR A 138 7.28 -3.88 10.80
N PRO A 139 7.65 -4.66 9.77
CA PRO A 139 8.93 -4.47 9.10
C PRO A 139 9.02 -3.16 8.31
N ALA A 140 7.89 -2.56 7.92
CA ALA A 140 7.86 -1.29 7.18
C ALA A 140 8.06 -0.07 8.08
N PHE A 141 7.30 0.02 9.17
CA PHE A 141 7.25 1.20 10.04
C PHE A 141 8.15 1.08 11.27
N PHE A 142 8.48 -0.14 11.66
CA PHE A 142 9.29 -0.44 12.84
C PHE A 142 10.47 -1.36 12.48
N PRO A 143 11.28 -1.02 11.46
CA PRO A 143 12.45 -1.82 11.13
C PRO A 143 13.45 -1.81 12.32
N PRO A 144 14.29 -2.83 12.51
CA PRO A 144 15.25 -2.85 13.61
C PRO A 144 16.12 -1.59 13.71
N SER A 145 16.45 -0.97 12.57
CA SER A 145 17.21 0.29 12.51
C SER A 145 16.46 1.49 13.09
N SER A 146 15.13 1.49 13.14
CA SER A 146 14.38 2.60 13.77
C SER A 146 14.57 2.64 15.29
N MET A 147 14.98 1.53 15.91
CA MET A 147 15.37 1.50 17.32
C MET A 147 16.72 2.22 17.57
N GLU A 148 17.55 2.40 16.54
CA GLU A 148 18.78 3.18 16.65
C GLU A 148 18.45 4.67 16.86
N VAL A 149 17.32 5.16 16.31
CA VAL A 149 16.81 6.51 16.59
C VAL A 149 16.51 6.69 18.08
N LEU A 150 15.96 5.67 18.75
CA LEU A 150 15.77 5.69 20.20
C LEU A 150 17.09 5.66 20.97
N ALA A 151 18.15 5.07 20.40
CA ALA A 151 19.48 5.05 21.01
C ALA A 151 20.14 6.43 20.97
N ASP A 152 19.80 7.25 19.97
CA ASP A 152 20.25 8.65 19.87
C ASP A 152 19.44 9.60 20.76
N CYS A 153 18.20 9.24 21.12
CA CYS A 153 17.42 9.95 22.13
C CYS A 153 18.00 9.71 23.53
N ARG A 154 18.27 10.79 24.26
CA ARG A 154 18.72 10.66 25.65
C ARG A 154 17.53 10.23 26.52
N PRO A 155 17.71 9.44 27.58
CA PRO A 155 16.60 9.03 28.46
C PRO A 155 15.87 10.19 29.15
N ASP A 156 16.48 11.37 29.24
CA ASP A 156 15.88 12.61 29.77
C ASP A 156 15.15 13.43 28.69
N ASP A 157 15.14 12.98 27.44
CA ASP A 157 14.36 13.58 26.37
C ASP A 157 12.86 13.31 26.59
N PRO A 158 11.99 14.34 26.60
CA PRO A 158 10.54 14.15 26.74
C PRO A 158 9.93 13.22 25.68
N ASP A 159 10.56 13.11 24.51
CA ASP A 159 10.10 12.22 23.45
C ASP A 159 10.54 10.77 23.64
N TYR A 160 11.51 10.48 24.53
CA TYR A 160 12.03 9.13 24.74
C TYR A 160 10.96 8.17 25.24
N GLU A 161 10.20 8.53 26.29
CA GLU A 161 9.15 7.65 26.84
C GLU A 161 8.06 7.38 25.80
N ARG A 162 7.64 8.43 25.08
CA ARG A 162 6.63 8.34 24.03
C ARG A 162 7.08 7.43 22.90
N LEU A 163 8.28 7.67 22.35
CA LEU A 163 8.82 6.86 21.26
C LEU A 163 9.09 5.42 21.74
N SER A 164 9.56 5.22 22.97
CA SER A 164 9.78 3.89 23.54
C SER A 164 8.47 3.10 23.65
N GLU A 165 7.36 3.74 24.03
CA GLU A 165 6.04 3.09 24.04
C GLU A 165 5.63 2.68 22.62
N ILE A 166 5.70 3.62 21.69
CA ILE A 166 5.35 3.45 20.28
C ILE A 166 6.11 2.28 19.65
N TYR A 167 7.44 2.30 19.74
CA TYR A 167 8.31 1.29 19.15
C TYR A 167 8.24 -0.04 19.90
N GLY A 168 7.98 0.00 21.22
CA GLY A 168 7.76 -1.18 22.03
C GLY A 168 6.46 -1.91 21.66
N GLN A 169 5.38 -1.17 21.39
CA GLN A 169 4.09 -1.74 21.01
C GLN A 169 3.98 -2.06 19.52
N ARG A 170 4.74 -1.36 18.66
CA ARG A 170 4.71 -1.52 17.19
C ARG A 170 3.30 -1.29 16.62
N LEU A 171 2.61 -0.29 17.19
CA LEU A 171 1.25 0.06 16.81
C LEU A 171 1.22 1.47 16.25
N ILE A 172 0.48 1.62 15.15
CA ILE A 172 0.15 2.92 14.58
C ILE A 172 -1.18 3.38 15.19
N ARG A 173 -1.26 4.64 15.58
CA ARG A 173 -2.46 5.28 16.14
C ARG A 173 -2.77 6.55 15.36
N ALA A 174 -4.07 6.85 15.23
CA ALA A 174 -4.50 8.08 14.61
C ALA A 174 -4.05 9.30 15.43
N SER A 175 -3.80 10.42 14.75
CA SER A 175 -3.30 11.68 15.31
C SER A 175 -1.90 11.62 15.94
N GLU A 176 -1.14 10.56 15.73
CA GLU A 176 0.27 10.47 16.14
C GLU A 176 1.20 10.73 14.94
N SER A 177 2.33 11.41 15.20
CA SER A 177 3.47 11.47 14.28
C SER A 177 4.46 10.36 14.62
N TYR A 178 5.12 9.84 13.58
CA TYR A 178 6.25 8.93 13.75
C TYR A 178 7.41 9.46 12.90
N PRO A 179 8.59 9.67 13.49
CA PRO A 179 9.68 10.44 12.86
C PRO A 179 10.36 9.75 11.65
N MET A 180 9.88 8.59 11.21
CA MET A 180 10.57 7.72 10.24
C MET A 180 9.66 7.20 9.11
N ILE A 181 8.44 7.72 8.95
CA ILE A 181 7.56 7.24 7.89
C ILE A 181 7.93 7.93 6.59
N ASP A 182 8.34 7.13 5.62
CA ASP A 182 8.45 7.51 4.22
C ASP A 182 7.22 6.92 3.51
N ALA A 183 6.33 7.76 2.97
CA ALA A 183 5.09 7.28 2.36
C ALA A 183 5.36 6.41 1.12
N ARG A 184 6.48 6.65 0.42
CA ARG A 184 6.90 5.85 -0.74
C ARG A 184 7.34 4.45 -0.30
N GLU A 185 8.22 4.36 0.69
CA GLU A 185 8.67 3.04 1.19
C GLU A 185 7.52 2.27 1.85
N SER A 186 6.57 2.98 2.44
CA SER A 186 5.34 2.41 2.99
C SER A 186 4.44 1.83 1.90
N ALA A 187 4.19 2.58 0.82
CA ALA A 187 3.47 2.06 -0.35
C ALA A 187 4.20 0.85 -0.95
N ARG A 188 5.54 0.86 -0.93
CA ARG A 188 6.38 -0.25 -1.38
C ARG A 188 6.25 -1.49 -0.53
N ALA A 189 6.19 -1.35 0.78
CA ALA A 189 5.94 -2.47 1.67
C ALA A 189 4.58 -3.13 1.38
N VAL A 190 3.53 -2.32 1.19
CA VAL A 190 2.19 -2.80 0.79
C VAL A 190 2.27 -3.56 -0.53
N ALA A 191 2.84 -2.93 -1.57
CA ALA A 191 2.96 -3.54 -2.89
C ALA A 191 3.78 -4.84 -2.86
N LYS A 192 4.88 -4.91 -2.11
CA LYS A 192 5.66 -6.15 -1.95
C LYS A 192 4.85 -7.24 -1.25
N HIS A 193 4.11 -6.88 -0.19
CA HIS A 193 3.29 -7.82 0.57
C HIS A 193 2.19 -8.45 -0.30
N TYR A 194 1.46 -7.62 -1.05
CA TYR A 194 0.36 -8.05 -1.91
C TYR A 194 0.79 -8.40 -3.35
N ARG A 195 2.08 -8.30 -3.65
CA ARG A 195 2.70 -8.58 -4.95
C ARG A 195 2.17 -7.70 -6.09
N LEU A 196 1.87 -6.44 -5.78
CA LEU A 196 1.27 -5.49 -6.72
C LEU A 196 2.33 -5.00 -7.72
N THR A 197 2.34 -5.55 -8.94
CA THR A 197 3.46 -5.40 -9.87
C THR A 197 3.57 -4.03 -10.50
N ASP A 198 2.45 -3.32 -10.71
CA ASP A 198 2.47 -1.98 -11.30
C ASP A 198 3.34 -1.02 -10.45
N TRP A 199 3.43 -1.27 -9.13
CA TRP A 199 4.27 -0.48 -8.23
C TRP A 199 5.75 -0.88 -8.28
N LEU A 200 6.04 -2.17 -8.49
CA LEU A 200 7.41 -2.69 -8.46
C LEU A 200 8.19 -2.31 -9.72
N ASP A 201 7.55 -2.33 -10.89
CA ASP A 201 8.23 -2.03 -12.15
C ASP A 201 8.63 -0.57 -12.29
N ASP A 202 7.85 0.34 -11.70
CA ASP A 202 8.21 1.77 -11.63
C ASP A 202 9.34 2.06 -10.61
N TRP A 203 9.57 1.16 -9.63
CA TRP A 203 10.68 1.26 -8.66
C TRP A 203 11.97 0.57 -9.08
N ASN A 204 11.92 -0.38 -10.02
CA ASN A 204 13.04 -1.23 -10.44
C ASN A 204 14.20 -0.49 -11.17
N GLY A 205 14.27 0.85 -11.08
CA GLY A 205 15.52 1.57 -11.33
C GLY A 205 16.61 1.30 -10.28
N ILE A 206 16.26 0.66 -9.14
CA ILE A 206 17.16 0.36 -8.02
C ILE A 206 16.76 -1.01 -7.41
N ASP A 207 17.58 -2.04 -7.63
CA ASP A 207 17.60 -3.38 -7.00
C ASP A 207 16.40 -4.35 -7.22
N ARG A 208 16.59 -5.28 -8.18
CA ARG A 208 15.66 -6.38 -8.53
C ARG A 208 15.86 -7.70 -7.73
N ASP A 209 16.78 -7.76 -6.78
CA ASP A 209 17.30 -9.07 -6.30
C ASP A 209 16.63 -9.68 -5.05
N GLU A 210 15.59 -9.07 -4.44
CA GLU A 210 15.04 -9.58 -3.16
C GLU A 210 13.52 -9.82 -3.11
N ALA A 211 12.95 -10.41 -4.17
CA ALA A 211 11.59 -10.97 -4.12
C ALA A 211 11.62 -12.38 -3.48
N THR A 212 11.72 -12.41 -2.15
CA THR A 212 11.63 -13.63 -1.31
C THR A 212 10.20 -14.19 -1.29
N GLY A 213 9.95 -15.25 -2.07
CA GLY A 213 8.86 -16.24 -1.86
C GLY A 213 7.40 -15.74 -1.81
N PRO A 214 6.40 -16.64 -1.76
CA PRO A 214 5.03 -16.28 -1.42
C PRO A 214 4.91 -15.94 0.06
N PRO A 215 4.21 -14.84 0.42
CA PRO A 215 3.78 -14.69 1.80
C PRO A 215 2.86 -15.88 2.13
N PRO A 216 2.97 -16.45 3.34
CA PRO A 216 2.01 -17.45 3.78
C PRO A 216 0.61 -16.82 3.75
N VAL A 217 -0.35 -17.51 3.13
CA VAL A 217 -1.76 -17.15 3.23
C VAL A 217 -2.09 -17.09 4.73
N SER A 218 -2.63 -15.96 5.19
CA SER A 218 -3.01 -15.81 6.60
C SER A 218 -3.88 -17.01 7.04
N PRO A 219 -3.59 -17.64 8.21
CA PRO A 219 -4.43 -18.71 8.73
C PRO A 219 -5.91 -18.31 8.87
N GLN A 220 -6.20 -17.01 9.04
CA GLN A 220 -7.56 -16.47 9.11
C GLN A 220 -8.26 -16.49 7.75
N VAL A 221 -7.51 -16.26 6.66
CA VAL A 221 -7.98 -16.38 5.28
C VAL A 221 -8.23 -17.85 4.94
N LEU A 222 -7.34 -18.76 5.33
CA LEU A 222 -7.57 -20.21 5.16
C LEU A 222 -8.80 -20.70 5.96
N ALA A 223 -9.04 -20.13 7.15
CA ALA A 223 -10.21 -20.44 7.96
C ALA A 223 -11.53 -19.90 7.38
N SER A 224 -11.51 -18.80 6.61
CA SER A 224 -12.71 -18.26 5.94
C SER A 224 -13.03 -18.94 4.61
N ILE A 225 -12.07 -19.66 4.00
CA ILE A 225 -12.25 -20.41 2.74
C ILE A 225 -12.56 -21.90 2.99
N ALA A 226 -12.46 -22.38 4.24
CA ALA A 226 -12.90 -23.72 4.61
C ALA A 226 -14.40 -23.85 4.29
N PRO A 227 -14.81 -24.66 3.30
CA PRO A 227 -16.13 -24.50 2.74
C PRO A 227 -17.17 -25.09 3.70
N VAL A 228 -18.36 -24.50 3.62
CA VAL A 228 -19.64 -25.17 3.77
C VAL A 228 -19.71 -26.33 2.75
N VAL A 229 -18.87 -27.37 2.92
CA VAL A 229 -19.04 -28.66 2.27
C VAL A 229 -19.99 -29.44 3.17
N LYS A 230 -21.29 -29.30 2.93
CA LYS A 230 -22.23 -30.32 3.41
C LYS A 230 -21.83 -31.64 2.73
N PRO A 231 -21.62 -32.74 3.46
CA PRO A 231 -21.37 -34.03 2.82
C PRO A 231 -22.64 -34.44 2.05
N TRP A 232 -22.53 -34.57 0.73
CA TRP A 232 -23.62 -35.04 -0.15
C TRP A 232 -23.89 -36.56 -0.04
N TRP A 233 -23.33 -37.25 0.96
CA TRP A 233 -23.42 -38.70 1.13
C TRP A 233 -24.55 -39.15 2.08
N ARG A 234 -25.56 -38.29 2.33
CA ARG A 234 -26.74 -38.64 3.14
C ARG A 234 -28.04 -38.61 2.33
N PHE A 235 -28.06 -39.33 1.22
CA PHE A 235 -29.29 -39.81 0.59
C PHE A 235 -28.91 -41.05 -0.20
N TRP A 236 -28.97 -42.22 0.44
CA TRP A 236 -29.34 -43.55 -0.06
C TRP A 236 -29.22 -44.51 1.14
#